data_AF-A0A6C0AJA7-F1
#
_entry.id   AF-A0A6C0AJA7-F1
#
_cell.length_a   1.000
_cell.length_b   1.000
_cell.length_c   1.000
_cell.angle_alpha   90.00
_cell.angle_beta   90.00
_cell.angle_gamma   90.00
#
_symmetry.space_group_name_H-M   'P 1'
#
loop_
_entity.id
_entity.type
_entity.pdbx_description
1 polymer ?
#
loop_
_entity_poly.entity_id
_entity_poly.type
_entity_poly.pdbx_seq_one_letter_code
_entity_poly.pdbx_strand_id
1 'polypeptide(L)'
;MLTHINAVASSPFAIGIMILLTNIASRFIVHEFSANDEEYGQNILLRRFAVFAVCFVGTRDLIVSILLTAGFVVLAGGVFRGKSELAREGMVGKKPDDDMRSKAGLGKVDAPAYDTKEKPMF
;
A
#
# COMPACT_ATOMS: atom_id res chain seq x y z
N MET A 1 -10.92 10.93 -32.06
CA MET A 1 -11.56 10.62 -30.76
C MET A 1 -10.50 10.47 -29.66
N LEU A 2 -9.52 9.58 -29.81
CA LEU A 2 -8.36 9.46 -28.90
C LEU A 2 -7.49 10.74 -28.79
N THR A 3 -7.39 11.50 -29.88
CA THR A 3 -6.65 12.77 -29.94
C THR A 3 -7.22 13.86 -29.01
N HIS A 4 -8.55 13.96 -28.89
CA HIS A 4 -9.19 14.94 -28.00
C HIS A 4 -9.02 14.55 -26.52
N ILE A 5 -9.04 13.26 -26.21
CA ILE A 5 -8.78 12.75 -24.86
C ILE A 5 -7.35 13.07 -24.44
N ASN A 6 -6.38 12.88 -25.36
CA ASN A 6 -4.99 13.18 -25.07
C ASN A 6 -4.71 14.70 -24.95
N ALA A 7 -5.43 15.52 -25.74
CA ALA A 7 -5.36 16.97 -25.63
C ALA A 7 -5.86 17.49 -24.26
N VAL A 8 -6.94 16.90 -23.72
CA VAL A 8 -7.42 17.23 -22.37
C VAL A 8 -6.44 16.74 -21.30
N ALA A 9 -5.89 15.53 -21.46
CA ALA A 9 -4.93 14.96 -20.51
C ALA A 9 -3.61 15.75 -20.44
N SER A 10 -3.18 16.33 -21.55
CA SER A 10 -1.97 17.17 -21.64
C SER A 10 -2.21 18.63 -21.21
N SER A 11 -3.45 19.01 -20.89
CA SER A 11 -3.74 20.39 -20.50
C SER A 11 -3.11 20.71 -19.12
N PRO A 12 -2.50 21.89 -18.95
CA PRO A 12 -1.90 22.30 -17.68
C PRO A 12 -2.90 22.30 -16.52
N PHE A 13 -4.17 22.58 -16.82
CA PHE A 13 -5.26 22.58 -15.85
C PHE A 13 -5.57 21.18 -15.35
N ALA A 14 -5.70 20.19 -16.25
CA ALA A 14 -5.89 18.80 -15.86
C ALA A 14 -4.71 18.27 -15.04
N ILE A 15 -3.48 18.59 -15.44
CA ILE A 15 -2.28 18.23 -14.69
C ILE A 15 -2.29 18.88 -13.31
N GLY A 16 -2.63 20.18 -13.21
CA GLY A 16 -2.71 20.91 -11.94
C GLY A 16 -3.74 20.31 -10.98
N ILE A 17 -4.94 19.97 -11.47
CA ILE A 17 -5.96 19.28 -10.66
C ILE A 17 -5.43 17.93 -10.17
N MET A 18 -4.79 17.18 -11.05
CA MET A 18 -4.28 15.86 -10.72
C MET A 18 -3.15 15.93 -9.69
N ILE A 19 -2.26 16.92 -9.76
CA ILE A 19 -1.23 17.18 -8.74
C ILE A 19 -1.84 17.46 -7.36
N LEU A 20 -2.91 18.26 -7.31
CA LEU A 20 -3.63 18.53 -6.05
C LEU A 20 -4.28 17.25 -5.50
N LEU A 21 -4.88 16.44 -6.38
CA LEU A 21 -5.43 15.14 -6.01
C LEU A 21 -4.34 14.20 -5.48
N THR A 22 -3.13 14.24 -6.04
CA THR A 22 -1.99 13.44 -5.56
C THR A 22 -1.62 13.76 -4.11
N ASN A 23 -1.80 15.01 -3.69
CA ASN A 23 -1.53 15.42 -2.31
C ASN A 23 -2.50 14.71 -1.34
N ILE A 24 -3.80 14.70 -1.67
CA ILE A 24 -4.86 14.03 -0.90
C ILE A 24 -4.67 12.49 -0.96
N ALA A 25 -4.28 11.98 -2.13
CA ALA A 25 -4.04 10.57 -2.40
C ALA A 25 -2.97 9.94 -1.50
N SER A 26 -1.97 10.72 -1.06
CA SER A 26 -0.83 10.22 -0.26
C SER A 26 -1.25 9.42 0.98
N ARG A 27 -2.32 9.84 1.67
CA ARG A 27 -2.86 9.15 2.86
C ARG A 27 -3.47 7.78 2.51
N PHE A 28 -4.02 7.63 1.32
CA PHE A 28 -4.76 6.44 0.90
C PHE A 28 -3.86 5.36 0.30
N ILE A 29 -2.72 5.73 -0.27
CA ILE A 29 -1.77 4.78 -0.87
C ILE A 29 -1.21 3.80 0.18
N VAL A 30 -0.96 4.27 1.41
CA VAL A 30 -0.40 3.44 2.49
C VAL A 30 -1.31 2.26 2.83
N HIS A 31 -2.63 2.46 2.83
CA HIS A 31 -3.60 1.40 3.14
C HIS A 31 -3.62 0.28 2.08
N GLU A 32 -3.09 0.49 0.87
CA GLU A 32 -3.00 -0.57 -0.16
C GLU A 32 -2.01 -1.67 0.25
N PHE A 33 -1.03 -1.34 1.10
CA PHE A 33 -0.03 -2.28 1.61
C PHE A 33 -0.37 -2.83 2.99
N SER A 34 -1.53 -2.48 3.57
CA SER A 34 -1.91 -3.01 4.89
C SER A 34 -2.07 -4.53 4.83
N ALA A 35 -1.51 -5.21 5.84
CA ALA A 35 -1.65 -6.64 6.00
C ALA A 35 -3.03 -7.04 6.56
N ASN A 36 -3.77 -6.09 7.13
CA ASN A 36 -5.09 -6.32 7.70
C ASN A 36 -6.16 -6.27 6.61
N ASP A 37 -6.95 -7.34 6.47
CA ASP A 37 -7.99 -7.42 5.43
C ASP A 37 -9.14 -6.44 5.65
N GLU A 38 -9.49 -6.15 6.90
CA GLU A 38 -10.58 -5.22 7.23
C GLU A 38 -10.20 -3.79 6.81
N GLU A 39 -8.97 -3.39 7.11
CA GLU A 39 -8.41 -2.10 6.71
C GLU A 39 -8.19 -2.04 5.19
N TYR A 40 -7.72 -3.13 4.59
CA TYR A 40 -7.59 -3.25 3.14
C TYR A 40 -8.96 -3.18 2.42
N GLY A 41 -10.04 -3.66 3.02
CA GLY A 41 -11.38 -3.57 2.44
C GLY A 41 -11.93 -2.15 2.37
N GLN A 42 -11.47 -1.25 3.25
CA GLN A 42 -12.04 0.08 3.40
C GLN A 42 -11.53 1.06 2.34
N ASN A 43 -12.45 1.77 1.66
CA ASN A 43 -12.13 2.84 0.70
C ASN A 43 -11.35 2.38 -0.55
N ILE A 44 -11.58 1.17 -1.05
CA ILE A 44 -10.86 0.61 -2.20
C ILE A 44 -10.91 1.47 -3.47
N LEU A 45 -12.02 2.18 -3.71
CA LEU A 45 -12.17 3.08 -4.85
C LEU A 45 -11.25 4.30 -4.74
N LEU A 46 -11.17 4.90 -3.55
CA LEU A 46 -10.32 6.07 -3.31
C LEU A 46 -8.83 5.72 -3.47
N ARG A 47 -8.42 4.51 -3.07
CA ARG A 47 -7.03 4.05 -3.25
C ARG A 47 -6.67 3.83 -4.71
N ARG A 48 -7.56 3.20 -5.49
CA ARG A 48 -7.34 3.04 -6.94
C ARG A 48 -7.26 4.37 -7.65
N PHE A 49 -8.10 5.33 -7.24
CA PHE A 49 -8.07 6.69 -7.77
C PHE A 49 -6.78 7.44 -7.37
N ALA A 50 -6.29 7.22 -6.15
CA ALA A 50 -5.03 7.76 -5.66
C ALA A 50 -3.82 7.27 -6.48
N VAL A 51 -3.73 5.96 -6.73
CA VAL A 51 -2.67 5.37 -7.58
C VAL A 51 -2.80 5.89 -9.01
N PHE A 52 -4.02 5.93 -9.56
CA PHE A 52 -4.27 6.48 -10.88
C PHE A 52 -3.81 7.93 -11.00
N ALA A 53 -4.07 8.78 -9.99
CA ALA A 53 -3.64 10.17 -9.99
C ALA A 53 -2.11 10.30 -10.05
N VAL A 54 -1.37 9.51 -9.27
CA VAL A 54 0.10 9.47 -9.31
C VAL A 54 0.60 9.06 -10.70
N CYS A 55 0.08 7.95 -11.23
CA CYS A 55 0.49 7.43 -12.53
C CYS A 55 0.17 8.41 -13.67
N PHE A 56 -1.01 9.05 -13.63
CA PHE A 56 -1.45 10.01 -14.63
C PHE A 56 -0.59 11.28 -14.64
N VAL A 57 -0.19 11.80 -13.48
CA VAL A 57 0.73 12.95 -13.41
C VAL A 57 2.09 12.60 -14.03
N GLY A 58 2.55 11.35 -13.85
CA GLY A 58 3.81 10.86 -14.41
C GLY A 58 3.76 10.61 -15.92
N THR A 59 2.68 10.02 -16.44
CA THR A 59 2.58 9.62 -17.86
C THR A 59 1.99 10.70 -18.76
N ARG A 60 1.12 11.56 -18.22
CA ARG A 60 0.30 12.55 -18.97
C ARG A 60 -0.57 11.91 -20.06
N ASP A 61 -0.84 10.62 -19.95
CA ASP A 61 -1.64 9.83 -20.87
C ASP A 61 -2.63 8.97 -20.07
N LEU A 62 -3.91 9.07 -20.43
CA LEU A 62 -5.02 8.41 -19.73
C LEU A 62 -5.03 6.89 -19.94
N ILE A 63 -4.63 6.40 -21.12
CA ILE A 63 -4.64 4.96 -21.40
C ILE A 63 -3.47 4.30 -20.69
N VAL A 64 -2.29 4.91 -20.79
CA VAL A 64 -1.09 4.40 -20.14
C VAL A 64 -1.26 4.42 -18.62
N SER A 65 -1.84 5.48 -18.04
CA SER A 65 -2.04 5.55 -16.59
C SER A 65 -3.01 4.49 -16.06
N ILE A 66 -4.07 4.15 -16.80
CA ILE A 66 -4.99 3.06 -16.43
C ILE A 66 -4.26 1.72 -16.45
N LEU A 67 -3.48 1.44 -17.50
CA LEU A 67 -2.72 0.19 -17.63
C LEU A 67 -1.69 0.07 -16.50
N LEU A 68 -0.99 1.16 -16.18
CA LEU A 68 -0.01 1.20 -15.11
C LEU A 68 -0.66 1.02 -13.73
N THR A 69 -1.84 1.60 -13.52
CA THR A 69 -2.64 1.40 -12.30
C THR A 69 -3.06 -0.05 -12.15
N ALA A 70 -3.50 -0.70 -13.23
CA ALA A 70 -3.86 -2.12 -13.20
C ALA A 70 -2.64 -3.00 -12.85
N GLY A 71 -1.49 -2.74 -13.47
CA GLY A 71 -0.24 -3.43 -13.15
C GLY A 71 0.18 -3.22 -11.69
N PHE A 72 0.09 -1.99 -11.19
CA PHE A 72 0.39 -1.68 -9.80
C PHE A 72 -0.53 -2.43 -8.83
N VAL A 73 -1.84 -2.47 -9.06
CA VAL A 73 -2.79 -3.17 -8.17
C VAL A 73 -2.50 -4.66 -8.10
N VAL A 74 -2.13 -5.29 -9.23
CA VAL A 74 -1.75 -6.71 -9.26
C VAL A 74 -0.46 -6.95 -8.48
N LEU A 75 0.56 -6.10 -8.67
CA LEU A 75 1.83 -6.20 -7.95
C LEU A 75 1.66 -5.92 -6.45
N ALA A 76 0.93 -4.87 -6.09
CA ALA A 76 0.68 -4.48 -4.70
C ALA A 76 -0.14 -5.54 -3.97
N GLY A 77 -1.23 -6.02 -4.58
CA GLY A 77 -2.10 -7.03 -3.99
C GLY A 77 -1.49 -8.43 -3.93
N GLY A 78 -0.57 -8.76 -4.86
CA GLY A 78 0.09 -10.07 -4.94
C GLY A 78 1.43 -10.15 -4.23
N VAL A 79 2.39 -9.32 -4.65
CA VAL A 79 3.79 -9.38 -4.20
C VAL A 79 3.98 -8.66 -2.88
N PHE A 80 3.50 -7.43 -2.77
CA PHE A 80 3.78 -6.54 -1.62
C PHE A 80 2.78 -6.63 -0.48
N ARG A 81 1.66 -7.32 -0.68
CA ARG A 81 0.68 -7.53 0.39
C ARG A 81 1.32 -8.43 1.44
N GLY A 82 1.36 -7.97 2.70
CA GLY A 82 2.04 -8.61 3.84
C GLY A 82 1.61 -10.04 4.20
N LYS A 83 0.74 -10.65 3.40
CA LYS A 83 0.40 -12.08 3.42
C LYS A 83 1.37 -12.95 2.61
N SER A 84 2.05 -12.41 1.61
CA SER A 84 2.98 -13.19 0.79
C SER A 84 4.23 -13.54 1.61
N GLU A 85 4.78 -14.74 1.45
CA GLU A 85 6.00 -15.17 2.17
C GLU A 85 7.18 -14.24 1.87
N LEU A 86 7.27 -13.75 0.62
CA LEU A 86 8.27 -12.80 0.15
C LEU A 86 8.12 -11.41 0.81
N ALA A 87 6.89 -10.93 1.06
CA ALA A 87 6.66 -9.65 1.75
C ALA A 87 6.97 -9.73 3.25
N ARG A 88 7.05 -10.94 3.83
CA ARG A 88 7.36 -11.17 5.24
C ARG A 88 8.84 -11.44 5.50
N GLU A 89 9.67 -11.45 4.46
CA GLU A 89 11.10 -11.68 4.57
C GLU A 89 11.73 -10.63 5.50
N GLY A 90 12.30 -11.09 6.63
CA GLY A 90 12.78 -10.23 7.73
C GLY A 90 11.87 -10.10 8.95
N MET A 91 10.60 -10.50 8.86
CA MET A 91 9.66 -10.62 9.99
C MET A 91 9.38 -12.08 10.39
N VAL A 92 9.89 -13.05 9.64
CA VAL A 92 9.82 -14.48 9.99
C VAL A 92 10.73 -14.75 11.19
N GLY A 93 10.16 -14.70 12.40
CA GLY A 93 10.83 -15.11 13.62
C GLY A 93 11.05 -14.03 14.68
N LYS A 94 10.73 -12.75 14.43
CA LYS A 94 10.68 -11.74 15.50
C LYS A 94 9.37 -11.88 16.25
N LYS A 95 9.43 -12.41 17.47
CA LYS A 95 8.29 -12.29 18.39
C LYS A 95 8.14 -10.79 18.72
N PRO A 96 6.91 -10.26 18.88
CA PRO A 96 6.71 -8.84 19.18
C PRO A 96 7.44 -8.36 20.45
N ASP A 97 7.81 -9.29 21.34
CA ASP A 97 8.57 -9.03 22.55
C ASP A 97 10.09 -8.85 22.29
N ASP A 98 10.66 -9.37 21.20
CA ASP A 98 12.12 -9.40 21.00
C ASP A 98 12.77 -8.01 20.96
N ASP A 99 12.10 -7.01 20.35
CA ASP A 99 12.60 -5.63 20.31
C ASP A 99 12.51 -4.91 21.66
N MET A 100 11.49 -5.24 22.48
CA MET A 100 11.36 -4.71 23.84
C MET A 100 12.40 -5.33 24.78
N ARG A 101 12.65 -6.64 24.64
CA ARG A 101 13.65 -7.38 25.42
C ARG A 101 15.07 -6.95 25.14
N SER A 102 15.42 -6.75 23.86
CA SER A 102 16.76 -6.28 23.47
C SER A 102 17.06 -4.90 24.05
N LYS A 103 16.07 -4.01 24.16
CA LYS A 103 16.20 -2.70 24.82
C LYS A 103 16.31 -2.81 26.34
N ALA A 104 15.75 -3.85 26.93
CA ALA A 104 15.84 -4.16 28.36
C ALA A 104 17.09 -4.98 28.74
N GLY A 105 17.98 -5.32 27.78
CA GLY A 105 19.17 -6.13 28.04
C GLY A 105 18.90 -7.61 28.34
N LEU A 106 17.69 -8.10 28.02
CA LEU A 106 17.26 -9.47 28.30
C LEU A 106 17.54 -10.40 27.12
N GLY A 107 18.04 -11.60 27.42
CA GLY A 107 18.30 -12.64 26.43
C GLY A 107 17.04 -13.27 25.81
N LYS A 108 17.26 -14.11 24.78
CA LYS A 108 16.21 -14.90 24.13
C LYS A 108 15.64 -15.95 25.10
N VAL A 109 14.34 -16.21 25.01
CA VAL A 109 13.65 -17.28 25.76
C VAL A 109 13.13 -18.31 24.79
N ASP A 110 13.28 -19.57 25.18
CA ASP A 110 12.89 -20.71 24.36
C ASP A 110 11.36 -20.81 24.18
N ALA A 111 10.57 -20.23 25.09
CA ALA A 111 9.12 -20.15 25.00
C ALA A 111 8.59 -18.75 25.39
N PRO A 112 7.60 -18.18 24.66
CA PRO A 112 6.88 -17.01 25.15
C PRO A 112 6.12 -17.36 26.44
N ALA A 113 5.97 -16.39 27.35
CA ALA A 113 5.26 -16.59 28.62
C ALA A 113 3.73 -16.80 28.47
N TYR A 114 3.21 -16.69 27.25
CA TYR A 114 1.80 -16.83 26.91
C TYR A 114 1.62 -17.78 25.72
N ASP A 115 0.45 -18.43 25.66
CA ASP A 115 0.10 -19.31 24.55
C ASP A 115 -0.14 -18.49 23.29
N THR A 116 0.57 -18.85 22.22
CA THR A 116 0.45 -18.22 20.89
C THR A 116 -0.84 -18.57 20.15
N LYS A 117 -1.60 -19.55 20.64
CA LYS A 117 -2.88 -20.00 20.05
C LYS A 117 -4.09 -19.26 20.64
N GLU A 118 -3.92 -18.58 21.75
CA GLU A 118 -5.00 -17.86 22.44
C GLU A 118 -5.00 -16.38 22.02
N LYS A 119 -6.18 -15.78 21.87
CA LYS A 119 -6.33 -14.36 21.54
C LYS A 119 -5.98 -13.52 22.78
N PRO A 120 -5.16 -12.45 22.66
CA PRO A 120 -4.82 -11.62 23.82
C PRO A 120 -6.10 -11.04 24.44
N MET A 121 -6.18 -11.08 25.78
CA MET A 121 -7.35 -10.58 26.53
C MET A 121 -7.47 -9.05 26.56
N PHE A 122 -6.47 -8.34 26.02
CA PHE A 122 -6.40 -6.87 25.95
C PHE A 122 -5.90 -6.41 24.59
#